data_AF-A0A848W987-F1
#
_entry.id   AF-A0A848W987-F1
#
_cell.length_a   1.000
_cell.length_b   1.000
_cell.length_c   1.000
_cell.angle_alpha   90.00
_cell.angle_beta   90.00
_cell.angle_gamma   90.00
#
_symmetry.space_group_name_H-M   'P 1'
#
loop_
_entity.id
_entity.type
_entity.pdbx_description
1 polymer ?
#
loop_
_entity_poly.entity_id
_entity_poly.type
_entity_poly.pdbx_seq_one_letter_code
_entity_poly.pdbx_strand_id
1 'polypeptide(L)'
;MASIQKRVSKGGNVAYRAQVRRKGQSPLTATFARKTDAQKWAADQETDIRQNRHFKYAEAKKHTVGEALDRYIETVLPRKPKSAYLQTRQLIRWRDEIGDTKLADLHPPLIAACRDR
;
A
#
# COMPACT_ATOMS: atom_id res chain seq x y z
N MET A 1 7.48 -6.05 13.74
CA MET A 1 7.48 -6.03 15.22
C MET A 1 7.71 -4.59 15.66
N ALA A 2 6.77 -4.08 16.44
CA ALA A 2 6.87 -2.78 17.07
C ALA A 2 7.74 -2.81 18.33
N SER A 3 8.57 -1.79 18.53
CA SER A 3 9.35 -1.56 19.75
C SER A 3 9.06 -0.18 20.32
N ILE A 4 9.09 -0.05 21.65
CA ILE A 4 8.84 1.22 22.34
C ILE A 4 10.05 1.54 23.21
N GLN A 5 10.66 2.69 22.97
CA GLN A 5 11.81 3.18 23.70
C GLN A 5 11.42 4.35 24.60
N LYS A 6 11.69 4.24 25.91
CA LYS A 6 11.57 5.37 26.84
C LYS A 6 12.83 6.23 26.72
N ARG A 7 12.66 7.52 26.47
CA ARG A 7 13.71 8.54 26.49
C ARG A 7 13.44 9.53 27.61
N VAL A 8 14.45 9.77 28.44
CA VAL A 8 14.42 10.81 29.46
C VAL A 8 15.34 11.92 28.98
N SER A 9 14.79 13.12 28.81
CA SER A 9 15.58 14.30 28.46
C SER A 9 16.42 14.76 29.66
N LYS A 10 17.52 15.49 29.41
CA LYS A 10 18.34 16.10 30.47
C LYS A 10 17.54 16.98 31.43
N GLY A 11 16.38 17.50 31.00
CA GLY A 11 15.43 18.28 31.83
C GLY A 11 14.34 17.48 32.53
N GLY A 12 14.45 16.15 32.66
CA GLY A 12 13.49 15.31 33.40
C GLY A 12 12.23 14.90 32.63
N ASN A 13 11.97 15.49 31.45
CA ASN A 13 10.83 15.12 30.62
C ASN A 13 10.98 13.71 30.04
N VAL A 14 9.94 12.89 30.22
CA VAL A 14 9.84 11.52 29.70
C VAL A 14 9.09 11.53 28.37
N ALA A 15 9.69 10.93 27.34
CA ALA A 15 9.08 10.69 26.04
C ALA A 15 9.17 9.21 25.66
N TYR A 16 8.19 8.72 24.92
CA TYR A 16 8.08 7.35 24.45
C TYR A 16 8.15 7.34 22.93
N ARG A 17 9.21 6.75 22.38
CA ARG A 17 9.36 6.58 20.93
C ARG A 17 8.90 5.19 20.53
N ALA A 18 7.85 5.11 19.72
CA ALA A 18 7.44 3.87 19.08
C ALA A 18 8.15 3.72 17.73
N GLN A 19 8.61 2.50 17.41
CA GLN A 19 9.24 2.13 16.15
C GLN A 19 8.60 0.86 15.60
N VAL A 20 8.03 0.92 14.40
CA VAL A 20 7.45 -0.24 13.71
C VAL A 20 8.33 -0.61 12.52
N ARG A 21 8.87 -1.83 12.54
CA ARG A 21 9.74 -2.37 11.48
C ARG A 21 9.01 -3.43 10.66
N ARG A 22 9.11 -3.30 9.33
CA ARG A 22 8.72 -4.31 8.34
C ARG A 22 9.96 -4.74 7.54
N LYS A 23 10.07 -6.04 7.24
CA LYS A 23 11.13 -6.57 6.39
C LYS A 23 11.08 -5.90 5.02
N GLY A 24 12.17 -5.23 4.61
CA GLY A 24 12.29 -4.57 3.31
C GLY A 24 11.77 -3.13 3.21
N GLN A 25 11.34 -2.49 4.30
CA GLN A 25 10.93 -1.07 4.31
C GLN A 25 11.60 -0.30 5.45
N SER A 26 11.75 1.03 5.27
CA SER A 26 12.25 1.92 6.31
C SER A 26 11.36 1.89 7.56
N PRO A 27 11.93 1.92 8.77
CA PRO A 27 11.16 1.91 10.01
C PRO A 27 10.29 3.16 10.16
N LEU A 28 9.01 2.97 10.49
CA LEU A 28 8.12 4.05 10.93
C LEU A 28 8.43 4.37 12.39
N THR A 29 8.64 5.65 12.72
CA THR A 29 8.86 6.06 14.11
C THR A 29 8.03 7.28 14.49
N ALA A 30 7.44 7.26 15.67
CA ALA A 30 6.73 8.38 16.26
C ALA A 30 7.07 8.52 17.75
N THR A 31 6.98 9.74 18.29
CA THR A 31 7.32 10.05 19.69
C THR A 31 6.10 10.63 20.39
N PHE A 32 5.81 10.14 21.59
CA PHE A 32 4.64 10.50 22.39
C PHE A 32 5.04 10.82 23.83
N ALA A 33 4.24 11.64 24.52
CA ALA A 33 4.45 11.92 25.94
C ALA A 33 3.98 10.76 26.85
N ARG A 34 2.99 9.96 26.39
CA ARG A 34 2.41 8.85 27.17
C ARG A 34 2.76 7.49 26.55
N LYS A 35 3.05 6.51 27.42
CA LYS A 35 3.36 5.13 27.01
C LYS A 35 2.18 4.46 26.31
N THR A 36 0.97 4.71 26.80
CA THR A 36 -0.28 4.16 26.27
C THR A 36 -0.52 4.61 24.83
N ASP A 37 -0.26 5.88 24.54
CA ASP A 37 -0.46 6.44 23.20
C ASP A 37 0.55 5.87 22.21
N ALA A 38 1.80 5.68 22.66
CA ALA A 38 2.83 4.99 21.87
C ALA A 38 2.48 3.52 21.59
N GLN A 39 1.90 2.81 22.56
CA GLN A 39 1.43 1.42 22.38
C GLN A 39 0.26 1.33 21.41
N LYS A 40 -0.73 2.21 21.56
CA LYS A 40 -1.89 2.28 20.68
C LYS A 40 -1.46 2.59 19.25
N TRP A 41 -0.63 3.61 19.06
CA TRP A 41 -0.09 3.95 17.74
C TRP A 41 0.71 2.80 17.12
N ALA A 42 1.55 2.11 17.89
CA ALA A 42 2.30 0.96 17.40
C ALA A 42 1.38 -0.19 16.94
N ALA A 43 0.31 -0.48 17.69
CA ALA A 43 -0.68 -1.50 17.34
C ALA A 43 -1.53 -1.10 16.13
N ASP A 44 -1.92 0.18 16.04
CA ASP A 44 -2.65 0.75 14.90
C ASP A 44 -1.79 0.67 13.63
N GLN A 45 -0.51 1.06 13.70
CA GLN A 45 0.40 0.92 12.57
C GLN A 45 0.68 -0.54 12.20
N GLU A 46 0.83 -1.45 13.16
CA GLU A 46 0.92 -2.88 12.83
C GLU A 46 -0.36 -3.40 12.17
N THR A 47 -1.52 -2.90 12.58
CA THR A 47 -2.82 -3.25 12.00
C THR A 47 -2.96 -2.67 10.60
N ASP A 48 -2.58 -1.42 10.38
CA ASP A 48 -2.58 -0.77 9.06
C ASP A 48 -1.59 -1.44 8.11
N ILE A 49 -0.42 -1.85 8.61
CA ILE A 49 0.55 -2.65 7.85
C ILE A 49 -0.01 -4.03 7.55
N ARG A 50 -0.65 -4.70 8.52
CA ARG A 50 -1.27 -6.02 8.34
C ARG A 50 -2.43 -5.96 7.35
N GLN A 51 -3.22 -4.90 7.41
CA GLN A 51 -4.31 -4.59 6.49
C GLN A 51 -3.82 -3.91 5.19
N ASN A 52 -2.49 -3.76 5.01
CA ASN A 52 -1.82 -3.09 3.89
C ASN A 52 -2.47 -1.75 3.48
N ARG A 53 -3.06 -1.00 4.42
CA ARG A 53 -3.67 0.34 4.19
C ARG A 53 -2.62 1.44 3.96
N HIS A 54 -1.34 1.09 3.89
CA HIS A 54 -0.27 1.99 3.46
C HIS A 54 -0.25 2.19 1.94
N PHE A 55 -1.37 2.60 1.35
CA PHE A 55 -1.36 3.30 0.08
C PHE A 55 -1.45 4.80 0.38
N LYS A 56 -0.31 5.48 0.27
CA LYS A 56 -0.17 6.94 0.39
C LYS A 56 -0.93 7.74 -0.68
N TYR A 57 -1.81 7.11 -1.46
CA TYR A 57 -2.50 7.76 -2.56
C TYR A 57 -3.99 7.78 -2.26
N ALA A 58 -4.46 8.90 -1.73
CA ALA A 58 -5.90 9.23 -1.73
C ALA A 58 -6.51 9.08 -3.14
N GLU A 59 -5.68 9.28 -4.17
CA GLU A 59 -5.97 9.07 -5.57
C GLU A 59 -6.22 7.60 -5.95
N ALA A 60 -5.53 6.64 -5.32
CA ALA A 60 -5.75 5.21 -5.53
C ALA A 60 -7.11 4.74 -4.97
N LYS A 61 -7.71 5.48 -4.03
CA LYS A 61 -9.09 5.23 -3.56
C LYS A 61 -10.15 5.76 -4.53
N LYS A 62 -9.80 6.72 -5.38
CA LYS A 62 -10.73 7.31 -6.36
C LYS A 62 -10.84 6.42 -7.59
N HIS A 63 -9.69 5.99 -8.10
CA HIS A 63 -9.62 5.26 -9.36
C HIS A 63 -9.70 3.74 -9.21
N THR A 64 -10.33 3.10 -10.20
CA THR A 64 -10.38 1.64 -10.30
C THR A 64 -9.23 1.10 -11.14
N VAL A 65 -8.99 -0.20 -11.04
CA VAL A 65 -8.05 -0.91 -11.90
C VAL A 65 -8.50 -0.82 -13.36
N GLY A 66 -9.81 -0.91 -13.63
CA GLY A 66 -10.36 -0.76 -14.97
C GLY A 66 -10.00 0.58 -15.60
N GLU A 67 -10.18 1.69 -14.87
CA GLU A 67 -9.80 3.04 -15.34
C GLU A 67 -8.30 3.16 -15.64
N ALA A 68 -7.45 2.49 -14.85
CA ALA A 68 -6.01 2.47 -15.09
C ALA A 68 -5.64 1.66 -16.33
N LEU A 69 -6.30 0.52 -16.55
CA LEU A 69 -6.11 -0.34 -17.72
C LEU A 69 -6.59 0.35 -18.99
N ASP A 70 -7.77 0.98 -18.96
CA ASP A 70 -8.33 1.73 -20.09
C ASP A 70 -7.37 2.85 -20.51
N ARG A 71 -6.86 3.64 -19.55
CA ARG A 71 -5.83 4.66 -19.83
C ARG A 71 -4.56 4.05 -20.43
N TYR A 72 -4.12 2.87 -19.98
CA TYR A 72 -2.94 2.20 -20.53
C TYR A 72 -3.17 1.77 -21.97
N ILE A 73 -4.35 1.22 -22.28
CA ILE A 73 -4.76 0.82 -23.63
C ILE A 73 -4.80 2.04 -24.55
N GLU A 74 -5.30 3.18 -24.10
CA GLU A 74 -5.41 4.39 -24.93
C GLU A 74 -4.07 5.09 -25.15
N THR A 75 -3.19 5.14 -24.14
CA THR A 75 -2.02 6.03 -24.15
C THR A 75 -0.69 5.32 -24.42
N VAL A 76 -0.55 4.08 -23.94
CA VAL A 76 0.73 3.33 -23.98
C VAL A 76 0.72 2.26 -25.06
N LEU A 77 -0.40 1.56 -25.21
CA LEU A 77 -0.52 0.44 -26.12
C LEU A 77 -0.32 0.81 -27.62
N PRO A 78 -0.77 1.98 -28.11
CA PRO A 78 -0.49 2.43 -29.47
C PRO A 78 1.01 2.66 -29.74
N ARG A 79 1.80 2.90 -28.68
CA ARG A 79 3.26 3.05 -28.77
C ARG A 79 3.99 1.70 -28.86
N LYS A 80 3.27 0.57 -28.71
CA LYS A 80 3.83 -0.79 -28.72
C LYS A 80 3.12 -1.70 -29.74
N PRO A 81 3.18 -1.39 -31.05
CA PRO A 81 2.38 -2.06 -32.07
C PRO A 81 2.66 -3.57 -32.18
N LYS A 82 3.90 -4.02 -31.94
CA LYS A 82 4.27 -5.45 -32.02
C LYS A 82 3.61 -6.32 -30.94
N SER A 83 3.36 -5.77 -29.76
CA SER A 83 2.75 -6.50 -28.62
C SER A 83 1.32 -6.08 -28.35
N ALA A 84 0.81 -5.06 -29.06
CA ALA A 84 -0.49 -4.45 -28.85
C ALA A 84 -1.62 -5.50 -28.94
N TYR A 85 -1.61 -6.35 -29.95
CA TYR A 85 -2.68 -7.33 -30.17
C TYR A 85 -2.81 -8.32 -28.99
N LEU A 86 -1.69 -8.91 -28.56
CA LEU A 86 -1.67 -9.87 -27.45
C LEU A 86 -1.94 -9.20 -26.10
N GLN A 87 -1.34 -8.02 -25.85
CA GLN A 87 -1.55 -7.29 -24.60
C GLN A 87 -2.97 -6.77 -24.47
N THR A 88 -3.61 -6.32 -25.55
CA THR A 88 -4.99 -5.81 -25.50
C THR A 88 -5.93 -6.88 -24.97
N ARG A 89 -5.81 -8.12 -25.49
CA ARG A 89 -6.67 -9.23 -25.04
C ARG A 89 -6.45 -9.59 -23.57
N GLN A 90 -5.20 -9.55 -23.11
CA GLN A 90 -4.86 -9.75 -21.70
C GLN A 90 -5.40 -8.62 -20.81
N LEU A 91 -5.26 -7.36 -21.22
CA LEU A 91 -5.71 -6.21 -20.46
C LEU A 91 -7.23 -6.12 -20.40
N ILE A 92 -7.93 -6.49 -21.47
CA ILE A 92 -9.40 -6.62 -21.48
C ILE A 92 -9.84 -7.70 -20.49
N ARG A 93 -9.18 -8.88 -20.49
CA ARG A 93 -9.49 -9.92 -19.51
C ARG A 93 -9.28 -9.44 -18.07
N TRP A 94 -8.17 -8.75 -17.81
CA TRP A 94 -7.89 -8.21 -16.48
C TRP A 94 -8.89 -7.12 -16.08
N ARG A 95 -9.34 -6.31 -17.03
CA ARG A 95 -10.43 -5.35 -16.82
C ARG A 95 -11.72 -6.05 -16.43
N ASP A 96 -12.08 -7.15 -17.07
CA ASP A 96 -13.31 -7.88 -16.75
C ASP A 96 -13.23 -8.62 -15.41
N GLU A 97 -12.04 -9.09 -15.01
CA GLU A 97 -11.87 -9.85 -13.76
C GLU A 97 -11.65 -8.97 -12.52
N ILE A 98 -10.81 -7.93 -12.63
CA ILE A 98 -10.38 -7.10 -11.49
C ILE A 98 -10.69 -5.62 -11.69
N GLY A 99 -11.36 -5.23 -12.78
CA GLY A 99 -11.60 -3.82 -13.14
C GLY A 99 -12.41 -3.04 -12.12
N ASP A 100 -13.34 -3.68 -11.41
CA ASP A 100 -14.15 -3.03 -10.36
C ASP A 100 -13.37 -2.79 -9.06
N THR A 101 -12.20 -3.42 -8.93
CA THR A 101 -11.35 -3.25 -7.75
C THR A 101 -10.76 -1.84 -7.74
N LYS A 102 -10.81 -1.16 -6.59
CA LYS A 102 -10.08 0.11 -6.42
C LYS A 102 -8.58 -0.15 -6.46
N LEU A 103 -7.80 0.78 -7.01
CA LEU A 103 -6.34 0.65 -7.03
C LEU A 103 -5.76 0.55 -5.60
N ALA A 104 -6.44 1.15 -4.61
CA ALA A 104 -6.08 1.04 -3.20
C ALA A 104 -6.23 -0.39 -2.64
N ASP A 105 -7.11 -1.21 -3.22
CA ASP A 105 -7.42 -2.57 -2.79
C ASP A 105 -6.74 -3.63 -3.68
N LEU A 106 -6.04 -3.20 -4.74
CA LEU A 106 -5.28 -4.09 -5.60
C LEU A 106 -4.08 -4.65 -4.84
N HIS A 107 -4.02 -5.98 -4.72
CA HIS A 107 -2.93 -6.67 -4.01
C HIS A 107 -2.28 -7.77 -4.85
N PRO A 108 -0.98 -8.09 -4.62
CA PRO A 108 -0.27 -9.09 -5.42
C PRO A 108 -0.96 -10.45 -5.52
N PRO A 109 -1.63 -10.97 -4.48
CA PRO A 109 -2.41 -12.21 -4.61
C PRO A 109 -3.57 -12.14 -5.62
N LEU A 110 -4.27 -10.99 -5.74
CA LEU A 110 -5.32 -10.81 -6.75
C LEU A 110 -4.73 -10.83 -8.16
N ILE A 111 -3.58 -10.17 -8.34
CA ILE A 111 -2.87 -10.15 -9.63
C ILE A 111 -2.39 -11.57 -9.98
N ALA A 112 -1.83 -12.31 -9.02
CA ALA A 112 -1.38 -13.68 -9.24
C ALA A 112 -2.55 -14.60 -9.60
N ALA A 113 -3.67 -14.52 -8.88
CA ALA A 113 -4.87 -15.29 -9.18
C ALA A 113 -5.44 -14.99 -10.58
N CYS A 114 -5.42 -13.72 -10.99
CA CYS A 114 -5.85 -13.29 -12.32
C CYS A 114 -4.86 -13.69 -13.42
N ARG A 115 -3.56 -13.87 -13.10
CA ARG A 115 -2.54 -14.35 -14.06
C ARG A 115 -2.59 -15.87 -14.24
N ASP A 116 -2.81 -16.60 -13.16
CA ASP A 116 -2.72 -18.07 -13.13
C ASP A 116 -4.01 -18.76 -13.63
N ARG A 117 -5.07 -17.99 -13.88
CA ARG A 117 -6.24 -18.37 -14.70
C ARG A 117 -5.97 -18.20 -16.18
#